data_AF-A0A9X9A8G7-F1
#
_entry.id   AF-A0A9X9A8G7-F1
#
_cell.length_a   1.000
_cell.length_b   1.000
_cell.length_c   1.000
_cell.angle_alpha   90.00
_cell.angle_beta   90.00
_cell.angle_gamma   90.00
#
_symmetry.space_group_name_H-M   'P 1'
#
loop_
_entity.id
_entity.type
_entity.pdbx_description
1 polymer ?
#
loop_
_entity_poly.entity_id
_entity_poly.type
_entity_poly.pdbx_seq_one_letter_code
_entity_poly.pdbx_strand_id
1 'polypeptide(L)'
;ITVTAMGLGWLGEPTIEKLLHPLFEKWNLNPSISSVLTFGLAFMLMTYLHVVVGELAPKTMAIQKAEKVTLLFAAPLMMFYKVMYPFIWVLNGSAR
;
A
#
# COMPACT_ATOMS: atom_id res chain seq x y z
N ILE A 1 7.21 4.30 4.83
CA ILE A 1 6.55 3.36 5.78
C ILE A 1 7.02 3.60 7.20
N THR A 2 8.31 3.58 7.54
CA THR A 2 8.80 3.71 8.94
C THR A 2 8.48 5.04 9.64
N VAL A 3 8.94 6.19 9.13
CA VAL A 3 8.67 7.50 9.78
C VAL A 3 7.19 7.87 9.70
N THR A 4 6.56 7.61 8.56
CA THR A 4 5.12 7.86 8.36
C THR A 4 4.25 6.98 9.25
N ALA A 5 4.60 5.70 9.46
CA ALA A 5 3.87 4.81 10.36
C ALA A 5 4.05 5.23 11.82
N MET A 6 5.24 5.69 12.22
CA MET A 6 5.45 6.24 13.56
C MET A 6 4.58 7.50 13.79
N GLY A 7 4.52 8.40 12.81
CA GLY A 7 3.64 9.57 12.86
C GLY A 7 2.15 9.21 12.88
N LEU A 8 1.73 8.21 12.10
CA LEU A 8 0.36 7.70 12.10
C LEU A 8 0.00 6.96 13.39
N GLY A 9 0.94 6.26 14.02
CA GLY A 9 0.77 5.64 15.33
C GLY A 9 0.55 6.69 16.42
N TRP A 10 1.35 7.77 16.40
CA TRP A 10 1.16 8.90 17.32
C TRP A 10 -0.17 9.64 17.09
N LEU A 11 -0.59 9.83 15.83
CA LEU A 11 -1.91 10.39 15.51
C LEU A 11 -3.08 9.44 15.87
N GLY A 12 -2.85 8.12 15.79
CA GLY A 12 -3.84 7.08 16.06
C GLY A 12 -4.00 6.75 17.56
N GLU A 13 -2.95 6.95 18.36
CA GLU A 13 -2.94 6.75 19.81
C GLU A 13 -4.14 7.37 20.52
N PRO A 14 -4.47 8.67 20.39
CA PRO A 14 -5.61 9.27 21.09
C PRO A 14 -6.97 8.71 20.66
N THR A 15 -7.07 8.13 19.45
CA THR A 15 -8.31 7.50 18.96
C THR A 15 -8.49 6.11 19.57
N ILE A 16 -7.41 5.33 19.59
CA ILE A 16 -7.39 3.98 20.18
C ILE A 16 -7.46 4.05 21.70
N GLU A 17 -6.83 5.04 22.32
CA GLU A 17 -6.91 5.33 23.75
C GLU A 17 -8.34 5.59 24.17
N LYS A 18 -9.08 6.46 23.48
CA LYS A 18 -10.51 6.71 23.76
C LYS A 18 -11.37 5.46 23.62
N LEU A 19 -11.03 4.58 22.69
CA LEU A 19 -11.74 3.32 22.47
C LEU A 19 -11.45 2.29 23.58
N LEU A 20 -10.20 2.27 24.09
CA LEU A 20 -9.73 1.32 25.10
C LEU A 20 -9.84 1.83 26.55
N HIS A 21 -10.03 3.12 26.77
CA HIS A 21 -10.25 3.73 28.09
C HIS A 21 -11.31 3.00 28.94
N PRO A 22 -12.51 2.62 28.42
CA PRO A 22 -13.49 1.88 29.20
C PRO A 22 -13.06 0.44 29.54
N LEU A 23 -12.09 -0.13 28.81
CA LEU A 23 -11.50 -1.44 29.11
C LEU A 23 -10.39 -1.30 30.16
N PHE A 24 -9.58 -0.24 30.09
CA PHE A 24 -8.50 0.02 31.04
C PHE A 24 -9.01 0.42 32.43
N GLU A 25 -10.10 1.17 32.53
CA GLU A 25 -10.75 1.45 33.82
C GLU A 25 -11.26 0.17 34.49
N LYS A 26 -11.80 -0.78 33.72
CA LYS A 26 -12.30 -2.07 34.27
C LYS A 26 -11.18 -2.95 34.81
N TRP A 27 -9.96 -2.83 34.29
CA TRP A 27 -8.80 -3.65 34.69
C TRP A 27 -7.84 -2.92 35.64
N ASN A 28 -8.13 -1.66 35.99
CA ASN A 28 -7.40 -0.87 36.97
C ASN A 28 -5.87 -0.84 36.72
N LEU A 29 -5.48 -0.77 35.45
CA LEU A 29 -4.08 -0.88 35.01
C LEU A 29 -3.28 0.38 35.35
N ASN A 30 -1.97 0.18 35.58
CA ASN A 30 -1.04 1.28 35.80
C ASN A 30 -0.95 2.17 34.53
N PRO A 31 -1.06 3.50 34.65
CA PRO A 31 -1.04 4.44 33.51
C PRO A 31 0.11 4.21 32.52
N SER A 32 1.31 3.89 33.01
CA SER A 32 2.48 3.68 32.14
C SER A 32 2.35 2.44 31.26
N ILE A 33 1.75 1.36 31.78
CA ILE A 33 1.54 0.11 31.03
C ILE A 33 0.42 0.31 30.00
N SER A 34 -0.64 1.04 30.39
CA SER A 34 -1.76 1.39 29.52
C SER A 34 -1.31 2.16 28.28
N SER A 35 -0.49 3.20 28.44
CA SER A 35 0.00 4.01 27.31
C SER A 35 0.86 3.19 26.34
N VAL A 36 1.78 2.37 26.84
CA VAL A 36 2.63 1.51 25.97
C VAL A 36 1.78 0.51 25.18
N LEU A 37 0.80 -0.13 25.82
CA LEU A 37 -0.14 -1.05 25.15
C LEU A 37 -1.00 -0.35 24.11
N THR A 38 -1.49 0.84 24.44
CA THR A 38 -2.31 1.67 23.54
C THR A 38 -1.51 2.07 22.32
N PHE A 39 -0.29 2.57 22.51
CA PHE A 39 0.61 2.93 21.43
C PHE A 39 0.93 1.71 20.55
N GLY A 40 1.26 0.56 21.15
CA GLY A 40 1.55 -0.67 20.43
C GLY A 40 0.37 -1.15 19.58
N LEU A 41 -0.84 -1.16 20.15
CA LEU A 41 -2.06 -1.52 19.44
C LEU A 41 -2.41 -0.51 18.34
N ALA A 42 -2.31 0.79 18.63
CA ALA A 42 -2.57 1.83 17.65
C ALA A 42 -1.61 1.75 16.46
N PHE A 43 -0.32 1.55 16.73
CA PHE A 43 0.69 1.38 15.70
C PHE A 43 0.45 0.11 14.86
N MET A 44 0.17 -1.04 15.48
CA MET A 44 -0.15 -2.27 14.75
C MET A 44 -1.39 -2.11 13.87
N LEU A 45 -2.47 -1.56 14.43
CA LEU A 45 -3.74 -1.44 13.72
C LEU A 45 -3.65 -0.45 12.55
N MET A 46 -3.02 0.71 12.77
CA MET A 46 -2.78 1.69 11.71
C MET A 46 -1.85 1.16 10.62
N THR A 47 -0.79 0.44 10.99
CA THR A 47 0.13 -0.16 10.01
C THR A 47 -0.60 -1.21 9.17
N TYR A 48 -1.39 -2.08 9.80
CA TYR A 48 -2.18 -3.07 9.09
C TYR A 48 -3.19 -2.43 8.14
N LEU A 49 -4.00 -1.49 8.62
CA LEU A 49 -4.98 -0.77 7.79
C LEU A 49 -4.30 -0.04 6.63
N HIS A 50 -3.18 0.66 6.88
CA HIS A 50 -2.47 1.40 5.84
C HIS A 50 -1.90 0.48 4.76
N VAL A 51 -1.28 -0.65 5.14
CA VAL A 51 -0.72 -1.60 4.16
C VAL A 51 -1.83 -2.32 3.39
N VAL A 52 -2.88 -2.76 4.09
CA VAL A 52 -3.98 -3.51 3.46
C VAL A 52 -4.78 -2.62 2.53
N VAL A 53 -5.20 -1.44 3.00
CA VAL A 53 -6.03 -0.52 2.21
C VAL A 53 -5.19 0.27 1.21
N GLY A 54 -4.01 0.73 1.60
CA GLY A 54 -3.16 1.59 0.78
C GLY A 54 -2.36 0.86 -0.28
N GLU A 55 -1.90 -0.36 -0.01
CA GLU A 55 -1.03 -1.09 -0.93
C GLU A 55 -1.68 -2.37 -1.47
N LEU A 56 -2.17 -3.25 -0.59
CA LEU A 56 -2.62 -4.58 -1.00
C LEU A 56 -3.95 -4.57 -1.75
N ALA A 57 -4.92 -3.74 -1.35
CA ALA A 57 -6.20 -3.65 -2.04
C ALA A 57 -6.06 -3.11 -3.48
N PRO A 58 -5.34 -2.00 -3.74
CA PRO A 58 -5.08 -1.53 -5.09
C PRO A 58 -4.28 -2.54 -5.92
N LYS A 59 -3.26 -3.17 -5.31
CA LYS A 59 -2.42 -4.17 -5.98
C LYS A 59 -3.23 -5.40 -6.39
N THR A 60 -4.10 -5.89 -5.50
CA THR A 60 -4.99 -7.02 -5.77
C THR A 60 -6.00 -6.67 -6.86
N MET A 61 -6.59 -5.46 -6.81
CA MET A 61 -7.50 -4.98 -7.87
C MET A 61 -6.79 -4.85 -9.22
N ALA A 62 -5.53 -4.39 -9.24
CA ALA A 62 -4.72 -4.27 -10.45
C ALA A 62 -4.36 -5.64 -11.04
N ILE A 63 -4.04 -6.63 -10.20
CA ILE A 63 -3.74 -8.00 -10.63
C ILE A 63 -5.01 -8.69 -11.17
N GLN A 64 -6.16 -8.54 -10.50
CA GLN A 64 -7.41 -9.13 -11.00
C GLN A 64 -7.87 -8.54 -12.34
N LYS A 65 -7.51 -7.28 -12.62
CA LYS A 65 -7.75 -6.64 -13.92
C LYS A 65 -6.55 -6.69 -14.87
N ALA A 66 -5.55 -7.54 -14.60
CA ALA A 66 -4.36 -7.65 -15.42
C ALA A 66 -4.70 -7.87 -16.90
N GLU A 67 -5.72 -8.66 -17.21
CA GLU A 67 -6.17 -8.90 -18.59
C GLU A 67 -6.70 -7.62 -19.26
N LYS A 68 -7.54 -6.84 -18.57
CA LYS A 68 -8.10 -5.58 -19.08
C LYS A 68 -7.01 -4.51 -19.25
N VAL A 69 -6.05 -4.47 -18.32
CA VAL A 69 -4.89 -3.58 -18.39
C VAL A 69 -3.98 -4.00 -19.55
N THR A 70 -3.70 -5.30 -19.70
CA THR A 70 -2.84 -5.82 -20.77
C THR A 70 -3.44 -5.56 -22.15
N LEU A 71 -4.75 -5.78 -22.32
CA LEU A 71 -5.45 -5.45 -23.57
C LEU A 71 -5.45 -3.94 -23.87
N LEU A 72 -5.59 -3.09 -22.85
CA LEU A 72 -5.50 -1.64 -23.00
C LEU A 72 -4.10 -1.21 -23.48
N PHE A 73 -3.04 -1.81 -22.93
CA PHE A 73 -1.66 -1.50 -23.30
C PHE A 73 -1.19 -2.19 -24.58
N ALA A 74 -1.82 -3.29 -24.99
CA ALA A 74 -1.49 -3.99 -26.23
C ALA A 74 -1.70 -3.09 -27.46
N ALA A 75 -2.78 -2.31 -27.52
CA ALA A 75 -3.05 -1.42 -28.66
C ALA A 75 -2.00 -0.30 -28.85
N PRO A 76 -1.63 0.48 -27.81
CA PRO A 76 -0.50 1.42 -27.88
C PRO A 76 0.83 0.75 -28.25
N LEU A 77 1.11 -0.44 -27.70
CA LEU A 77 2.36 -1.14 -27.96
C LEU A 77 2.46 -1.62 -29.42
N MET A 78 1.36 -2.10 -30.00
CA MET A 78 1.30 -2.45 -31.42
C MET A 78 1.48 -1.22 -32.32
N MET A 79 0.92 -0.08 -31.94
CA MET A 79 1.13 1.17 -32.67
C MET A 79 2.60 1.59 -32.62
N PHE A 80 3.22 1.54 -31.43
CA PHE A 80 4.65 1.82 -31.25
C PHE A 80 5.51 0.88 -32.10
N TYR A 81 5.22 -0.42 -32.07
CA TYR A 81 5.89 -1.40 -32.92
C TYR A 81 5.79 -1.04 -34.40
N LYS A 82 4.60 -0.64 -34.89
CA LYS A 82 4.41 -0.26 -36.29
C LYS A 82 5.21 0.98 -36.69
N VAL A 83 5.34 1.95 -35.79
CA VAL A 83 6.16 3.16 -36.00
C VAL A 83 7.65 2.83 -35.96
N MET A 84 8.07 1.93 -35.07
CA MET A 84 9.46 1.49 -34.93
C MET A 84 9.87 0.44 -35.94
N TYR A 85 8.92 -0.20 -36.62
CA TYR A 85 9.15 -1.24 -37.63
C TYR A 85 10.20 -0.87 -38.69
N PRO A 86 10.17 0.31 -39.35
CA PRO A 86 11.22 0.69 -40.29
C PRO A 86 12.61 0.78 -39.65
N PHE A 87 12.70 1.23 -38.39
CA PHE A 87 13.95 1.29 -37.64
C PHE A 87 14.47 -0.10 -37.31
N ILE A 88 13.59 -0.99 -36.83
CA ILE A 88 13.92 -2.39 -36.54
C ILE A 88 14.38 -3.10 -37.82
N TRP A 89 13.73 -2.86 -38.95
CA TRP A 89 14.09 -3.44 -40.24
C TRP A 89 15.48 -2.99 -40.71
N VAL A 90 15.79 -1.68 -40.64
CA VAL A 90 17.12 -1.15 -40.99
C VAL A 90 18.20 -1.77 -40.09
N LEU A 91 17.95 -1.83 -38.79
CA LEU A 91 18.93 -2.31 -37.82
C LEU A 91 19.17 -3.82 -37.95
N ASN A 92 18.12 -4.60 -38.18
CA ASN A 92 18.21 -6.04 -38.41
C ASN A 92 18.83 -6.36 -39.78
N GLY A 93 18.64 -5.50 -40.78
CA GLY A 93 19.33 -5.57 -42.07
C GLY A 93 20.82 -5.23 -41.97
N SER A 94 21.22 -4.33 -41.07
CA SER A 94 22.62 -4.00 -40.80
C SER A 94 23.36 -5.07 -39.99
N ALA A 95 22.63 -5.95 -39.31
CA ALA A 95 23.20 -7.02 -38.50
C ALA A 95 23.49 -8.31 -39.29
N ARG A 96 23.24 -8.31 -40.60
CA ARG A 96 23.43 -9.45 -41.51
C ARG A 96 24.49 -9.12 -42.56
#